data_AF-A0A3D1TG94-F1
#
_entry.id   AF-A0A3D1TG94-F1
#
_cell.length_a   1.000
_cell.length_b   1.000
_cell.length_c   1.000
_cell.angle_alpha   90.00
_cell.angle_beta   90.00
_cell.angle_gamma   90.00
#
_symmetry.space_group_name_H-M   'P 1'
#
loop_
_entity.id
_entity.type
_entity.pdbx_description
1 polymer ?
#
loop_
_entity_poly.entity_id
_entity_poly.type
_entity_poly.pdbx_seq_one_letter_code
_entity_poly.pdbx_strand_id
1 'polypeptide(L)'
;MVTDPSPQTAPRPGELIAMLITGAGQVVTDSLARMGCISAWGPLEADAIFNLAAALAWTLYLAFRVLTVPGQIQAWGFRSDHLKHGTYLNGIFLACAVPLILLLGLLLRRYPQPAGFWIALAIYPIWGIAQQFALQNLVRHNLSRWIPGAWPRIILTASLFSVAHTPDLPLMILTWIAGIAFSWIYEKAPNIWPLGLAHGVLGTLAYYIILGRNPLAF
;
A
#
# COMPACT_ATOMS: atom_id res chain seq x y z
N MET A 1 -16.80 -20.52 13.12
CA MET A 1 -16.66 -19.57 14.24
C MET A 1 -15.43 -18.72 13.95
N VAL A 2 -15.61 -17.41 13.78
CA VAL A 2 -14.48 -16.48 13.77
C VAL A 2 -13.99 -16.42 15.21
N THR A 3 -12.85 -17.03 15.49
CA THR A 3 -12.19 -16.88 16.80
C THR A 3 -11.91 -15.40 17.00
N ASP A 4 -12.38 -14.85 18.11
CA ASP A 4 -12.02 -13.50 18.56
C ASP A 4 -10.50 -13.32 18.42
N PRO A 5 -9.99 -12.19 17.88
CA PRO A 5 -8.56 -11.97 17.80
C PRO A 5 -7.96 -12.13 19.19
N SER A 6 -6.93 -12.98 19.32
CA SER A 6 -6.26 -13.18 20.60
C SER A 6 -5.81 -11.82 21.15
N PRO A 7 -5.80 -11.60 22.48
CA PRO A 7 -5.39 -10.32 23.09
C PRO A 7 -4.03 -9.81 22.59
N GLN A 8 -3.19 -10.71 22.07
CA GLN A 8 -1.85 -10.42 21.57
C GLN A 8 -1.82 -9.78 20.17
N THR A 9 -2.92 -9.87 19.40
CA THR A 9 -3.11 -9.28 18.06
C THR A 9 -3.87 -7.95 18.08
N ALA A 10 -4.13 -7.42 19.28
CA ALA A 10 -4.78 -6.13 19.49
C ALA A 10 -4.00 -4.96 18.84
N PRO A 11 -4.68 -3.85 18.52
CA PRO A 11 -4.05 -2.63 18.05
C PRO A 11 -2.88 -2.18 18.93
N ARG A 12 -1.75 -1.88 18.29
CA ARG A 12 -0.52 -1.33 18.88
C ARG A 12 -0.25 0.06 18.32
N PRO A 13 -0.71 1.14 18.99
CA PRO A 13 -0.43 2.52 18.64
C PRO A 13 0.99 2.86 18.18
N GLY A 14 1.99 2.23 18.80
CA GLY A 14 3.40 2.43 18.44
C GLY A 14 3.73 2.08 16.99
N GLU A 15 3.04 1.11 16.38
CA GLU A 15 3.23 0.77 14.96
C GLU A 15 2.74 1.89 14.05
N LEU A 16 1.58 2.48 14.33
CA LEU A 16 1.07 3.62 13.56
C LEU A 16 2.01 4.81 13.70
N ILE A 17 2.43 5.12 14.93
CA ILE A 17 3.35 6.24 15.19
C ILE A 17 4.67 6.01 14.45
N ALA A 18 5.26 4.81 14.55
CA ALA A 18 6.48 4.46 13.83
C ALA A 18 6.29 4.57 12.31
N MET A 19 5.17 4.12 11.76
CA MET A 19 4.87 4.22 10.32
C MET A 19 4.77 5.68 9.87
N LEU A 20 4.10 6.53 10.65
CA LEU A 20 4.00 7.96 10.36
C LEU A 20 5.38 8.65 10.44
N ILE A 21 6.21 8.28 11.42
CA ILE A 21 7.59 8.78 11.54
C ILE A 21 8.44 8.31 10.34
N THR A 22 8.34 7.04 9.94
CA THR A 22 9.06 6.52 8.76
C THR A 22 8.64 7.29 7.51
N GLY A 23 7.34 7.47 7.28
CA GLY A 23 6.84 8.22 6.11
C GLY A 23 7.25 9.70 6.13
N ALA A 24 7.15 10.36 7.27
CA ALA A 24 7.61 11.76 7.41
C ALA A 24 9.12 11.88 7.20
N GLY A 25 9.89 10.93 7.74
CA GLY A 25 11.34 10.86 7.56
C GLY A 25 11.72 10.70 6.08
N GLN A 26 11.01 9.86 5.33
CA GLN A 26 11.21 9.72 3.89
C GLN A 26 10.97 11.06 3.17
N VAL A 27 9.83 11.71 3.41
CA VAL A 27 9.49 13.00 2.77
C VAL A 27 10.54 14.06 3.08
N VAL A 28 11.01 14.13 4.33
CA VAL A 28 12.05 15.09 4.75
C VAL A 28 13.38 14.77 4.07
N THR A 29 13.83 13.52 4.08
CA THR A 29 15.09 13.10 3.44
C THR A 29 15.06 13.38 1.94
N ASP A 30 13.99 13.00 1.24
CA ASP A 30 13.82 13.25 -0.19
C ASP A 30 13.83 14.76 -0.50
N SER A 31 13.17 15.57 0.35
CA SER A 31 13.13 17.03 0.18
C SER A 31 14.50 17.67 0.38
N LEU A 32 15.24 17.26 1.42
CA LEU A 32 16.59 17.76 1.70
C LEU A 32 17.57 17.35 0.60
N ALA A 33 17.45 16.12 0.06
CA ALA A 33 18.27 15.64 -1.05
C ALA A 33 18.01 16.49 -2.32
N ARG A 34 16.74 16.74 -2.66
CA ARG A 34 16.35 17.60 -3.79
C ARG A 34 16.83 19.05 -3.66
N MET A 35 16.92 19.57 -2.43
CA MET A 35 17.47 20.90 -2.15
C MET A 35 19.01 20.93 -2.12
N GLY A 36 19.68 19.78 -2.27
CA GLY A 36 21.14 19.67 -2.16
C GLY A 36 21.66 19.89 -0.73
N CYS A 37 20.80 19.84 0.29
CA CYS A 37 21.17 20.06 1.68
C CYS A 37 21.88 18.86 2.31
N ILE A 38 21.60 17.66 1.79
CA ILE A 38 22.27 16.42 2.17
C ILE A 38 22.77 15.75 0.90
N SER A 39 23.98 15.19 0.96
CA SER A 39 24.60 14.46 -0.14
C SER A 39 25.02 13.05 0.31
N ALA A 40 25.24 12.19 -0.68
CA ALA A 40 25.56 10.78 -0.55
C ALA A 40 26.67 10.47 0.49
N TRP A 41 26.55 9.32 1.16
CA TRP A 41 27.69 8.68 1.82
C TRP A 41 28.23 7.60 0.87
N GLY A 42 29.23 7.96 0.06
CA GLY A 42 29.80 7.04 -0.94
C GLY A 42 28.88 6.86 -2.17
N PRO A 43 28.61 5.62 -2.64
CA PRO A 43 27.82 5.37 -3.85
C PRO A 43 26.29 5.46 -3.65
N LEU A 44 25.82 5.61 -2.41
CA LEU A 44 24.38 5.62 -2.09
C LEU A 44 23.92 7.02 -1.70
N GLU A 45 22.83 7.46 -2.31
CA GLU A 45 22.12 8.69 -1.93
C GLU A 45 21.51 8.55 -0.52
N ALA A 46 21.30 9.68 0.16
CA ALA A 46 20.89 9.71 1.56
C ALA A 46 19.47 9.12 1.77
N ASP A 47 18.58 9.32 0.81
CA ASP A 47 17.26 8.71 0.71
C ASP A 47 17.35 7.18 0.54
N ALA A 48 18.28 6.68 -0.30
CA ALA A 48 18.52 5.26 -0.45
C ALA A 48 18.96 4.61 0.87
N ILE A 49 19.87 5.26 1.60
CA ILE A 49 20.32 4.79 2.93
C ILE A 49 19.14 4.77 3.92
N PHE A 50 18.34 5.84 3.97
CA PHE A 50 17.16 5.91 4.82
C PHE A 50 16.16 4.79 4.50
N ASN A 51 15.85 4.58 3.22
CA ASN A 51 14.91 3.57 2.76
C ASN A 51 15.40 2.15 3.09
N LEU A 52 16.69 1.86 2.90
CA LEU A 52 17.29 0.57 3.28
C LEU A 52 17.23 0.33 4.79
N ALA A 53 17.58 1.34 5.60
CA ALA A 53 17.52 1.25 7.05
C ALA A 53 16.09 1.04 7.56
N ALA A 54 15.13 1.80 7.01
CA ALA A 54 13.71 1.66 7.32
C ALA A 54 13.19 0.28 6.92
N ALA A 55 13.51 -0.20 5.72
CA ALA A 55 13.11 -1.52 5.24
C ALA A 55 13.67 -2.63 6.12
N LEU A 56 14.94 -2.54 6.53
CA LEU A 56 15.56 -3.49 7.45
C LEU A 56 14.87 -3.46 8.82
N ALA A 57 14.66 -2.28 9.40
CA ALA A 57 14.01 -2.13 10.70
C ALA A 57 12.59 -2.71 10.70
N TRP A 58 11.79 -2.40 9.67
CA TRP A 58 10.45 -2.98 9.51
C TRP A 58 10.50 -4.48 9.31
N THR A 59 11.41 -5.00 8.47
CA THR A 59 11.54 -6.45 8.25
C THR A 59 11.87 -7.19 9.55
N LEU A 60 12.84 -6.69 10.32
CA LEU A 60 13.22 -7.27 11.62
C LEU A 60 12.07 -7.20 12.62
N TYR A 61 11.36 -6.07 12.68
CA TYR A 61 10.20 -5.91 13.55
C TYR A 61 9.06 -6.87 13.19
N LEU A 62 8.74 -6.98 11.90
CA LEU A 62 7.68 -7.87 11.42
C LEU A 62 8.06 -9.35 11.64
N ALA A 63 9.31 -9.72 11.42
CA ALA A 63 9.81 -11.06 11.73
C ALA A 63 9.70 -11.34 13.24
N PHE A 64 10.16 -10.43 14.09
CA PHE A 64 9.99 -10.54 15.54
C PHE A 64 8.52 -10.73 15.93
N ARG A 65 7.60 -9.98 15.31
CA ARG A 65 6.15 -10.09 15.56
C ARG A 65 5.58 -11.46 15.18
N VAL A 66 5.95 -11.97 14.01
CA VAL A 66 5.53 -13.30 13.56
C VAL A 66 6.07 -14.39 14.49
N LEU A 67 7.31 -14.26 14.94
CA LEU A 67 7.97 -15.26 15.78
C LEU A 67 7.48 -15.24 17.24
N THR A 68 6.98 -14.10 17.74
CA THR A 68 6.59 -13.95 19.15
C THR A 68 5.09 -13.97 19.39
N VAL A 69 4.26 -13.73 18.37
CA VAL A 69 2.80 -13.69 18.50
C VAL A 69 2.16 -14.80 17.68
N PRO A 70 1.70 -15.89 18.31
CA PRO A 70 0.97 -16.95 17.63
C PRO A 70 -0.26 -16.41 16.89
N GLY A 71 -0.44 -16.82 15.64
CA GLY A 71 -1.57 -16.39 14.81
C GLY A 71 -1.42 -15.01 14.16
N GLN A 72 -0.27 -14.34 14.30
CA GLN A 72 -0.05 -12.99 13.78
C GLN A 72 -0.20 -12.88 12.26
N ILE A 73 0.26 -13.90 11.52
CA ILE A 73 0.15 -13.98 10.05
C ILE A 73 -1.33 -13.97 9.63
N GLN A 74 -2.16 -14.77 10.29
CA GLN A 74 -3.59 -14.85 10.02
C GLN A 74 -4.33 -13.58 10.45
N ALA A 75 -3.93 -12.98 11.58
CA ALA A 75 -4.46 -11.69 12.03
C ALA A 75 -4.16 -10.55 11.03
N TRP A 76 -3.01 -10.62 10.37
CA TRP A 76 -2.64 -9.70 9.29
C TRP A 76 -3.32 -10.01 7.94
N GLY A 77 -4.22 -10.99 7.88
CA GLY A 77 -4.97 -11.29 6.66
C GLY A 77 -4.23 -12.19 5.67
N PHE A 78 -3.08 -12.78 6.03
CA PHE A 78 -2.47 -13.85 5.25
C PHE A 78 -3.14 -15.19 5.63
N ARG A 79 -4.36 -15.39 5.14
CA ARG A 79 -5.25 -16.50 5.53
C ARG A 79 -6.00 -17.07 4.32
N SER A 80 -6.55 -18.28 4.45
CA SER A 80 -7.25 -18.98 3.35
C SER A 80 -8.78 -18.91 3.44
N ASP A 81 -9.34 -18.78 4.64
CA ASP A 81 -10.79 -18.78 4.91
C ASP A 81 -11.54 -17.59 4.29
N HIS A 82 -10.91 -16.41 4.21
CA HIS A 82 -11.48 -15.24 3.51
C HIS A 82 -11.04 -15.10 2.06
N LEU A 83 -10.24 -16.04 1.53
CA LEU A 83 -9.64 -15.90 0.21
C LEU A 83 -10.69 -15.80 -0.90
N LYS A 84 -11.72 -16.65 -0.86
CA LYS A 84 -12.79 -16.65 -1.86
C LYS A 84 -13.58 -15.34 -1.84
N HIS A 85 -14.01 -14.89 -0.66
CA HIS A 85 -14.80 -13.67 -0.55
C HIS A 85 -13.98 -12.41 -0.89
N GLY A 86 -12.73 -12.35 -0.43
CA GLY A 86 -11.80 -11.27 -0.78
C GLY A 86 -11.50 -11.23 -2.28
N THR A 87 -11.29 -12.38 -2.92
CA THR A 87 -11.08 -12.47 -4.37
C THR A 87 -12.32 -12.01 -5.14
N TYR A 88 -13.52 -12.38 -4.69
CA TYR A 88 -14.77 -11.96 -5.32
C TYR A 88 -14.96 -10.45 -5.29
N LEU A 89 -14.80 -9.80 -4.13
CA LEU A 89 -14.95 -8.35 -3.99
C LEU A 89 -13.88 -7.58 -4.78
N ASN A 90 -12.62 -8.02 -4.72
CA ASN A 90 -11.55 -7.43 -5.53
C ASN A 90 -11.80 -7.65 -7.03
N GLY A 91 -12.33 -8.80 -7.42
CA GLY A 91 -12.71 -9.11 -8.80
C GLY A 91 -13.79 -8.16 -9.33
N ILE A 92 -14.83 -7.87 -8.55
CA ILE A 92 -15.84 -6.86 -8.91
C ILE A 92 -15.20 -5.49 -9.09
N PHE A 93 -14.35 -5.09 -8.14
CA PHE A 93 -13.68 -3.80 -8.22
C PHE A 93 -12.79 -3.68 -9.46
N LEU A 94 -11.98 -4.70 -9.76
CA LEU A 94 -11.17 -4.77 -10.97
C LEU A 94 -12.02 -4.77 -12.24
N ALA A 95 -13.13 -5.52 -12.27
CA ALA A 95 -14.04 -5.58 -13.41
C ALA A 95 -14.66 -4.22 -13.75
N CYS A 96 -14.81 -3.32 -12.78
CA CYS A 96 -15.24 -1.94 -13.00
C CYS A 96 -14.07 -1.01 -13.33
N ALA A 97 -12.99 -1.07 -12.56
CA ALA A 97 -11.87 -0.14 -12.65
C ALA A 97 -11.03 -0.35 -13.92
N VAL A 98 -10.73 -1.59 -14.29
CA VAL A 98 -9.86 -1.89 -15.44
C VAL A 98 -10.47 -1.35 -16.74
N PRO A 99 -11.73 -1.64 -17.12
CA PRO A 99 -12.31 -1.08 -18.35
C PRO A 99 -12.32 0.44 -18.39
N LEU A 100 -12.58 1.10 -17.25
CA LEU A 100 -12.53 2.56 -17.16
C LEU A 100 -11.12 3.10 -17.45
N ILE A 101 -10.10 2.48 -16.85
CA ILE A 101 -8.70 2.87 -17.09
C ILE A 101 -8.31 2.61 -18.54
N LEU A 102 -8.70 1.46 -19.10
CA LEU A 102 -8.39 1.13 -20.49
C LEU A 102 -9.05 2.13 -21.47
N LEU A 103 -10.32 2.50 -21.23
CA LEU A 103 -11.05 3.52 -21.99
C LEU A 103 -10.36 4.88 -21.91
N LEU A 104 -9.97 5.32 -20.71
CA LEU A 104 -9.19 6.54 -20.53
C LEU A 104 -7.86 6.48 -21.30
N GLY A 105 -7.19 5.34 -21.31
CA GLY A 105 -5.98 5.13 -22.11
C GLY A 105 -6.18 5.32 -23.61
N LEU A 106 -7.32 4.87 -24.14
CA LEU A 106 -7.66 5.05 -25.55
C LEU A 106 -7.91 6.54 -25.86
N LEU A 107 -8.66 7.22 -24.99
CA LEU A 107 -8.94 8.66 -25.12
C LEU A 107 -7.66 9.50 -25.03
N LEU A 108 -6.73 9.11 -24.14
CA LEU A 108 -5.44 9.76 -23.95
C LEU A 108 -4.37 9.30 -24.96
N ARG A 109 -4.71 8.41 -25.91
CA ARG A 109 -3.80 7.84 -26.94
C ARG A 109 -2.51 7.26 -26.35
N ARG A 110 -2.60 6.57 -25.21
CA ARG A 110 -1.44 6.00 -24.50
C ARG A 110 -1.11 4.56 -24.86
N TYR A 111 -1.46 4.11 -26.06
CA TYR A 111 -1.19 2.74 -26.53
C TYR A 111 -0.34 2.75 -27.81
N PRO A 112 0.42 1.67 -28.08
CA PRO A 112 0.61 0.45 -27.27
C PRO A 112 1.52 0.69 -26.04
N GLN A 113 1.48 -0.23 -25.07
CA GLN A 113 2.33 -0.14 -23.88
C GLN A 113 3.76 -0.66 -24.14
N PRO A 114 4.80 -0.02 -23.57
CA PRO A 114 6.18 -0.44 -23.73
C PRO A 114 6.49 -1.74 -22.96
N ALA A 115 7.64 -2.38 -23.22
CA ALA A 115 8.04 -3.62 -22.54
C ALA A 115 8.04 -3.52 -21.01
N GLY A 116 8.43 -2.35 -20.47
CA GLY A 116 8.42 -2.07 -19.03
C GLY A 116 7.04 -2.22 -18.38
N PHE A 117 5.96 -2.03 -19.14
CA PHE A 117 4.60 -2.23 -18.64
C PHE A 117 4.36 -3.68 -18.22
N TRP A 118 4.78 -4.64 -19.06
CA TRP A 118 4.56 -6.06 -18.80
C TRP A 118 5.43 -6.56 -17.65
N ILE A 119 6.64 -6.03 -17.53
CA ILE A 119 7.53 -6.28 -16.40
C ILE A 119 6.88 -5.76 -15.12
N ALA A 120 6.44 -4.49 -15.12
CA ALA A 120 5.74 -3.89 -13.98
C ALA A 120 4.48 -4.68 -13.62
N LEU A 121 3.68 -5.11 -14.60
CA LEU A 121 2.46 -5.88 -14.35
C LEU A 121 2.76 -7.22 -13.65
N ALA A 122 3.92 -7.82 -13.89
CA ALA A 122 4.35 -9.06 -13.25
C ALA A 122 4.89 -8.83 -11.82
N ILE A 123 5.64 -7.74 -11.59
CA ILE A 123 6.37 -7.55 -10.31
C ILE A 123 5.71 -6.56 -9.34
N TYR A 124 5.03 -5.54 -9.86
CA TYR A 124 4.37 -4.51 -9.05
C TYR A 124 3.24 -5.06 -8.15
N PRO A 125 2.53 -6.16 -8.49
CA PRO A 125 1.66 -6.86 -7.54
C PRO A 125 2.33 -7.29 -6.23
N ILE A 126 3.62 -7.64 -6.25
CA ILE A 126 4.37 -7.98 -5.04
C ILE A 126 4.52 -6.74 -4.16
N TRP A 127 4.88 -5.60 -4.78
CA TRP A 127 4.91 -4.32 -4.08
C TRP A 127 3.54 -3.91 -3.55
N GLY A 128 2.49 -4.18 -4.32
CA GLY A 128 1.13 -3.87 -3.92
C GLY A 128 0.67 -4.62 -2.65
N ILE A 129 1.15 -5.86 -2.45
CA ILE A 129 0.97 -6.62 -1.21
C ILE A 129 1.62 -5.89 -0.02
N ALA A 130 2.87 -5.42 -0.17
CA ALA A 130 3.56 -4.70 0.90
C ALA A 130 2.84 -3.38 1.26
N GLN A 131 2.42 -2.61 0.25
CA GLN A 131 1.68 -1.36 0.47
C GLN A 131 0.34 -1.59 1.16
N GLN A 132 -0.45 -2.57 0.69
CA GLN A 132 -1.74 -2.88 1.32
C GLN A 132 -1.56 -3.49 2.70
N PHE A 133 -0.51 -4.27 2.95
CA PHE A 133 -0.18 -4.75 4.29
C PHE A 133 0.06 -3.58 5.25
N ALA A 134 0.93 -2.64 4.88
CA ALA A 134 1.22 -1.48 5.72
C ALA A 134 -0.05 -0.66 5.98
N LEU A 135 -0.83 -0.39 4.93
CA LEU A 135 -2.02 0.42 5.01
C LEU A 135 -3.12 -0.22 5.86
N GLN A 136 -3.42 -1.50 5.65
CA GLN A 136 -4.54 -2.14 6.33
C GLN A 136 -4.17 -2.61 7.75
N ASN A 137 -2.97 -3.14 7.95
CA ASN A 137 -2.58 -3.76 9.21
C ASN A 137 -1.79 -2.83 10.14
N LEU A 138 -0.94 -1.95 9.61
CA LEU A 138 -0.14 -1.04 10.45
C LEU A 138 -0.82 0.32 10.64
N VAL A 139 -1.58 0.79 9.65
CA VAL A 139 -2.31 2.06 9.77
C VAL A 139 -3.74 1.81 10.24
N ARG A 140 -4.59 1.20 9.41
CA ARG A 140 -6.04 1.12 9.65
C ARG A 140 -6.41 0.32 10.91
N HIS A 141 -5.81 -0.85 11.12
CA HIS A 141 -6.03 -1.65 12.34
C HIS A 141 -5.68 -0.86 13.59
N ASN A 142 -4.54 -0.16 13.58
CA ASN A 142 -4.09 0.62 14.73
C ASN A 142 -4.94 1.87 14.99
N LEU A 143 -5.51 2.48 13.95
CA LEU A 143 -6.49 3.57 14.09
C LEU A 143 -7.72 3.15 14.89
N SER A 144 -8.09 1.85 14.93
CA SER A 144 -9.24 1.37 15.71
C SER A 144 -9.11 1.59 17.21
N ARG A 145 -7.88 1.84 17.72
CA ARG A 145 -7.66 2.17 19.12
C ARG A 145 -8.27 3.51 19.53
N TRP A 146 -8.36 4.46 18.61
CA TRP A 146 -8.83 5.83 18.88
C TRP A 146 -10.06 6.21 18.08
N ILE A 147 -10.24 5.61 16.89
CA ILE A 147 -11.28 5.98 15.95
C ILE A 147 -12.32 4.84 15.90
N PRO A 148 -13.47 4.99 16.59
CA PRO A 148 -14.55 4.03 16.49
C PRO A 148 -15.21 4.11 15.10
N GLY A 149 -15.81 3.00 14.67
CA GLY A 149 -16.52 2.91 13.39
C GLY A 149 -15.63 2.66 12.17
N ALA A 150 -16.17 1.91 11.21
CA ALA A 150 -15.43 1.48 10.01
C ALA A 150 -15.13 2.65 9.06
N TRP A 151 -16.14 3.49 8.77
CA TRP A 151 -16.04 4.55 7.76
C TRP A 151 -15.02 5.64 8.11
N PRO A 152 -15.00 6.23 9.33
CA PRO A 152 -13.97 7.21 9.68
C PRO A 152 -12.55 6.65 9.51
N ARG A 153 -12.33 5.38 9.88
CA ARG A 153 -11.03 4.71 9.66
C ARG A 153 -10.71 4.53 8.19
N ILE A 154 -11.68 4.11 7.37
CA ILE A 154 -11.51 3.95 5.92
C ILE A 154 -11.09 5.28 5.28
N ILE A 155 -11.80 6.37 5.59
CA ILE A 155 -11.51 7.69 5.03
C ILE A 155 -10.13 8.18 5.48
N LEU A 156 -9.81 8.08 6.77
CA LEU A 156 -8.51 8.52 7.27
C LEU A 156 -7.36 7.69 6.70
N THR A 157 -7.54 6.38 6.57
CA THR A 157 -6.56 5.47 5.95
C THR A 157 -6.33 5.86 4.48
N ALA A 158 -7.39 6.09 3.72
CA ALA A 158 -7.28 6.54 2.33
C ALA A 158 -6.61 7.91 2.18
N SER A 159 -6.89 8.84 3.09
CA SER A 159 -6.25 10.16 3.12
C SER A 159 -4.75 10.06 3.44
N LEU A 160 -4.35 9.21 4.39
CA LEU A 160 -2.93 8.97 4.67
C LEU A 160 -2.22 8.33 3.48
N PHE A 161 -2.88 7.39 2.80
CA PHE A 161 -2.33 6.79 1.58
C PHE A 161 -2.19 7.82 0.45
N SER A 162 -3.16 8.70 0.28
CA SER A 162 -3.12 9.81 -0.68
C SER A 162 -1.94 10.75 -0.38
N VAL A 163 -1.83 11.24 0.85
CA VAL A 163 -0.77 12.16 1.28
C VAL A 163 0.63 11.55 1.11
N ALA A 164 0.77 10.23 1.29
CA ALA A 164 2.05 9.54 1.06
C ALA A 164 2.56 9.63 -0.40
N HIS A 165 1.71 10.03 -1.35
CA HIS A 165 2.08 10.24 -2.76
C HIS A 165 2.27 11.72 -3.13
N THR A 166 2.34 12.60 -2.13
CA THR A 166 2.70 14.01 -2.34
C THR A 166 4.08 14.11 -3.01
N PRO A 167 4.29 15.05 -3.97
CA PRO A 167 3.36 16.07 -4.46
C PRO A 167 2.59 15.70 -5.73
N ASP A 168 2.52 14.41 -6.11
CA ASP A 168 1.88 13.98 -7.35
C ASP A 168 0.34 13.99 -7.24
N LEU A 169 -0.27 15.16 -7.44
CA LEU A 169 -1.71 15.35 -7.26
C LEU A 169 -2.58 14.34 -8.05
N PRO A 170 -2.33 14.04 -9.34
CA PRO A 170 -3.04 12.97 -10.04
C PRO A 170 -2.96 11.62 -9.31
N LEU A 171 -1.77 11.21 -8.86
CA LEU A 171 -1.60 9.96 -8.12
C LEU A 171 -2.26 10.02 -6.74
N MET A 172 -2.20 11.16 -6.04
CA MET A 172 -2.89 11.39 -4.77
C MET A 172 -4.40 11.18 -4.90
N ILE A 173 -5.03 11.68 -5.96
CA ILE A 173 -6.47 11.49 -6.23
C ILE A 173 -6.78 10.01 -6.49
N LEU A 174 -6.01 9.35 -7.37
CA LEU A 174 -6.21 7.94 -7.70
C LEU A 174 -6.06 7.04 -6.47
N THR A 175 -5.03 7.28 -5.66
CA THR A 175 -4.74 6.52 -4.44
C THR A 175 -5.76 6.80 -3.34
N TRP A 176 -6.34 8.00 -3.26
CA TRP A 176 -7.44 8.27 -2.33
C TRP A 176 -8.69 7.44 -2.68
N ILE A 177 -9.11 7.47 -3.95
CA ILE A 177 -10.28 6.72 -4.43
C ILE A 177 -10.06 5.21 -4.24
N ALA A 178 -8.91 4.70 -4.70
CA ALA A 178 -8.56 3.29 -4.54
C ALA A 178 -8.41 2.91 -3.07
N GLY A 179 -7.84 3.79 -2.24
CA GLY A 179 -7.67 3.60 -0.80
C GLY A 179 -9.00 3.43 -0.06
N ILE A 180 -10.03 4.18 -0.45
CA ILE A 180 -11.39 4.00 0.09
C ILE A 180 -11.92 2.61 -0.28
N ALA A 181 -11.85 2.26 -1.57
CA ALA A 181 -12.36 0.98 -2.07
C ALA A 181 -11.65 -0.21 -1.41
N PHE A 182 -10.32 -0.24 -1.41
CA PHE A 182 -9.54 -1.33 -0.82
C PHE A 182 -9.72 -1.44 0.69
N SER A 183 -9.76 -0.31 1.42
CA SER A 183 -10.00 -0.35 2.87
C SER A 183 -11.41 -0.83 3.21
N TRP A 184 -12.41 -0.52 2.37
CA TRP A 184 -13.75 -1.08 2.51
C TRP A 184 -13.79 -2.58 2.19
N ILE A 185 -13.16 -3.02 1.10
CA ILE A 185 -13.06 -4.44 0.74
C ILE A 185 -12.39 -5.23 1.87
N TYR A 186 -11.27 -4.72 2.41
CA TYR A 186 -10.55 -5.39 3.48
C TYR A 186 -11.35 -5.46 4.78
N GLU A 187 -12.17 -4.46 5.09
CA GLU A 187 -13.09 -4.53 6.24
C GLU A 187 -14.13 -5.65 6.09
N LYS A 188 -14.59 -5.92 4.87
CA LYS A 188 -15.58 -6.99 4.59
C LYS A 188 -14.95 -8.37 4.50
N ALA A 189 -13.75 -8.45 3.93
CA ALA A 189 -13.04 -9.69 3.67
C ALA A 189 -11.55 -9.50 3.92
N PRO A 190 -11.07 -9.58 5.19
CA PRO A 190 -9.69 -9.31 5.51
C PRO A 190 -8.79 -10.42 4.95
N ASN A 191 -8.28 -10.18 3.74
CA ASN A 191 -7.32 -11.03 3.05
C ASN A 191 -6.37 -10.16 2.22
N ILE A 192 -5.09 -10.19 2.56
CA ILE A 192 -4.08 -9.32 1.92
C ILE A 192 -3.70 -9.80 0.52
N TRP A 193 -3.78 -11.10 0.23
CA TRP A 193 -3.38 -11.65 -1.07
C TRP A 193 -4.18 -11.04 -2.25
N PRO A 194 -5.52 -11.22 -2.34
CA PRO A 194 -6.27 -10.67 -3.46
C PRO A 194 -6.28 -9.14 -3.44
N LEU A 195 -6.22 -8.52 -2.26
CA LEU A 195 -6.21 -7.08 -2.11
C LEU A 195 -4.93 -6.45 -2.68
N GLY A 196 -3.77 -6.96 -2.26
CA GLY A 196 -2.46 -6.50 -2.69
C GLY A 196 -2.20 -6.75 -4.17
N LEU A 197 -2.60 -7.92 -4.67
CA LEU A 197 -2.51 -8.25 -6.10
C LEU A 197 -3.37 -7.31 -6.94
N ALA A 198 -4.64 -7.10 -6.56
CA ALA A 198 -5.53 -6.17 -7.26
C ALA A 198 -4.98 -4.74 -7.25
N HIS A 199 -4.46 -4.30 -6.10
CA HIS A 199 -3.82 -2.99 -5.96
C HIS A 199 -2.62 -2.84 -6.89
N GLY A 200 -1.69 -3.80 -6.95
CA GLY A 200 -0.53 -3.68 -7.83
C GLY A 200 -0.86 -3.78 -9.32
N VAL A 201 -1.89 -4.53 -9.70
CA VAL A 201 -2.42 -4.50 -11.08
C VAL A 201 -2.96 -3.10 -11.41
N LEU A 202 -3.83 -2.53 -10.57
CA LEU A 202 -4.35 -1.18 -10.79
C LEU A 202 -3.26 -0.10 -10.74
N GLY A 203 -2.27 -0.26 -9.86
CA GLY A 203 -1.11 0.61 -9.78
C GLY A 203 -0.34 0.63 -11.10
N THR A 204 -0.03 -0.54 -11.67
CA THR A 204 0.64 -0.65 -12.97
C THR A 204 -0.16 0.05 -14.06
N LEU A 205 -1.46 -0.23 -14.14
CA LEU A 205 -2.35 0.40 -15.12
C LEU A 205 -2.40 1.92 -14.93
N ALA A 206 -2.53 2.40 -13.70
CA ALA A 206 -2.58 3.82 -13.40
C ALA A 206 -1.29 4.54 -13.83
N TYR A 207 -0.12 4.01 -13.47
CA TYR A 207 1.17 4.63 -13.84
C TYR A 207 1.36 4.72 -15.35
N TYR A 208 1.16 3.62 -16.08
CA TYR A 208 1.40 3.60 -17.52
C TYR A 208 0.28 4.28 -18.32
N ILE A 209 -0.98 4.04 -17.96
CA ILE A 209 -2.13 4.44 -18.78
C ILE A 209 -2.68 5.81 -18.37
N ILE A 210 -2.69 6.17 -17.08
CA ILE A 210 -3.24 7.46 -16.58
C ILE A 210 -2.14 8.50 -16.36
N LEU A 211 -0.96 8.09 -15.89
CA LEU A 211 0.14 9.03 -15.64
C LEU A 211 1.12 9.10 -16.82
N GLY A 212 1.22 8.04 -17.64
CA GLY A 212 2.17 7.97 -18.74
C GLY A 212 3.64 7.83 -18.27
N ARG A 213 3.87 7.15 -17.15
CA ARG A 213 5.19 7.03 -16.50
C ARG A 213 5.49 5.58 -16.13
N ASN A 214 6.78 5.24 -16.10
CA ASN A 214 7.25 3.94 -15.63
C ASN A 214 7.53 4.02 -14.11
N PRO A 215 6.83 3.25 -13.25
CA PRO A 215 7.08 3.25 -11.81
C PRO A 215 8.38 2.55 -11.41
N LEU A 216 9.05 1.86 -12.34
CA LEU A 216 10.34 1.19 -12.15
C LEU A 216 11.52 2.02 -12.65
N ALA A 217 11.27 3.20 -13.23
CA ALA A 217 12.34 4.11 -13.62
C ALA A 217 12.76 4.89 -12.36
N PHE A 218 13.95 4.60 -11.87
CA PHE A 218 14.64 5.37 -10.84
C PHE A 218 15.54 6.41 -11.52
#